data_AF-A0A963MC95-F1
#
_entry.id   AF-A0A963MC95-F1
#
_cell.length_a   1.000
_cell.length_b   1.000
_cell.length_c   1.000
_cell.angle_alpha   90.00
_cell.angle_beta   90.00
_cell.angle_gamma   90.00
#
_symmetry.space_group_name_H-M   'P 1'
#
loop_
_entity.id
_entity.type
_entity.pdbx_description
1 polymer ?
#
loop_
_entity_poly.entity_id
_entity_poly.type
_entity_poly.pdbx_seq_one_letter_code
_entity_poly.pdbx_strand_id
1 'polypeptide(L)'
;LLSREHFTVDGTLIDAWASMKSFRRKDGFDEPPLPGRNGERNFRRDKRPNETHASTTDPDARLFRKGDGQSSRLCFMGHVLMENRSGLVVDAALTYANGTAEREAALAMLDRHKREHRITLGADKAYDVTGFVADLRARRITPHIAVNSVVSKLGKPRKTAIDRRTTRDPGYAISQRIRKRVEEVFGWTKTQAGYQQVKVRGRPKAEAVFTFA
;
A
#
# COMPACT_ATOMS: atom_id res chain seq x y z
N LEU A 1 3.49 -17.87 -21.61
CA LEU A 1 3.99 -16.51 -21.92
C LEU A 1 4.32 -15.69 -20.66
N LEU A 2 3.63 -15.88 -19.52
CA LEU A 2 4.04 -15.35 -18.21
C LEU A 2 4.98 -16.32 -17.47
N SER A 3 6.01 -15.83 -16.77
CA SER A 3 6.72 -16.66 -15.78
C SER A 3 5.86 -16.79 -14.53
N ARG A 4 5.90 -17.97 -13.91
CA ARG A 4 5.16 -18.27 -12.68
C ARG A 4 6.06 -18.30 -11.45
N GLU A 5 7.31 -17.84 -11.58
CA GLU A 5 8.36 -18.08 -10.59
C GLU A 5 8.72 -16.84 -9.78
N HIS A 6 8.70 -15.66 -10.40
CA HIS A 6 9.27 -14.44 -9.81
C HIS A 6 8.28 -13.30 -9.89
N PHE A 7 7.88 -12.78 -8.73
CA PHE A 7 6.93 -11.69 -8.62
C PHE A 7 7.50 -10.55 -7.81
N THR A 8 6.84 -9.40 -7.89
CA THR A 8 7.07 -8.22 -7.07
C THR A 8 5.73 -7.70 -6.59
N VAL A 9 5.63 -7.35 -5.31
CA VAL A 9 4.48 -6.64 -4.76
C VAL A 9 4.90 -5.28 -4.28
N ASP A 10 4.06 -4.28 -4.52
CA ASP A 10 4.18 -2.98 -3.91
C ASP A 10 2.82 -2.28 -3.79
N GLY A 11 2.79 -1.24 -2.96
CA GLY A 11 1.59 -0.49 -2.61
C GLY A 11 1.74 1.00 -2.85
N THR A 12 0.63 1.67 -3.13
CA THR A 12 0.61 3.10 -3.34
C THR A 12 -0.65 3.75 -2.78
N LEU A 13 -0.52 5.00 -2.33
CA LEU A 13 -1.68 5.78 -1.91
C LEU A 13 -2.40 6.37 -3.11
N ILE A 14 -3.73 6.21 -3.12
CA ILE A 14 -4.67 6.73 -4.11
C ILE A 14 -5.58 7.72 -3.39
N ASP A 15 -5.54 9.01 -3.76
CA ASP A 15 -6.36 10.01 -3.06
C ASP A 15 -7.85 9.75 -3.34
N ALA A 16 -8.66 9.83 -2.29
CA ALA A 16 -10.11 9.67 -2.40
C ALA A 16 -10.76 10.94 -2.96
N TRP A 17 -11.96 10.81 -3.52
CA TRP A 17 -12.76 11.98 -3.95
C TRP A 17 -13.50 12.65 -2.78
N ALA A 18 -12.75 12.99 -1.74
CA ALA A 18 -13.24 13.57 -0.51
C ALA A 18 -12.34 14.72 -0.05
N SER A 19 -12.97 15.73 0.55
CA SER A 19 -12.27 16.89 1.12
C SER A 19 -11.98 16.67 2.60
N MET A 20 -10.87 17.20 3.11
CA MET A 20 -10.58 17.19 4.55
C MET A 20 -11.67 17.87 5.38
N LYS A 21 -12.41 18.83 4.80
CA LYS A 21 -13.57 19.49 5.43
C LYS A 21 -14.77 18.56 5.62
N SER A 22 -14.87 17.52 4.79
CA SER A 22 -15.90 16.47 4.91
C SER A 22 -15.56 15.46 5.99
N PHE A 23 -14.29 15.37 6.42
CA PHE A 23 -13.88 14.46 7.48
C PHE A 23 -14.28 15.01 8.84
N ARG A 24 -15.33 14.43 9.41
CA ARG A 24 -16.04 14.91 10.59
C ARG A 24 -16.24 13.80 11.59
N ARG A 25 -16.50 14.18 12.85
CA ARG A 25 -16.87 13.23 13.90
C ARG A 25 -18.16 12.50 13.53
N LYS A 26 -18.20 11.18 13.77
CA LYS A 26 -19.36 10.33 13.50
C LYS A 26 -20.54 10.60 14.43
N ASP A 27 -20.27 11.11 15.62
CA ASP A 27 -21.28 11.41 16.66
C ASP A 27 -21.98 12.78 16.47
N GLY A 28 -21.59 13.54 15.44
CA GLY A 28 -22.23 14.82 15.12
C GLY A 28 -21.85 16.00 16.01
N PHE A 29 -20.99 15.81 17.03
CA PHE A 29 -20.51 16.87 17.92
C PHE A 29 -19.32 17.65 17.35
N ASP A 30 -19.36 17.91 16.05
CA ASP A 30 -18.32 18.62 15.33
C ASP A 30 -18.72 20.10 15.23
N GLU A 31 -17.83 21.03 15.58
CA GLU A 31 -18.13 22.46 15.42
C GLU A 31 -18.52 22.76 13.96
N PRO A 32 -19.66 23.45 13.75
CA PRO A 32 -20.09 23.79 12.40
C PRO A 32 -19.03 24.72 11.77
N PRO A 33 -18.76 24.56 10.46
CA PRO A 33 -17.88 25.49 9.77
C PRO A 33 -18.46 26.90 9.84
N LEU A 34 -17.57 27.91 9.76
CA LEU A 34 -18.00 29.30 9.66
C LEU A 34 -18.99 29.51 8.48
N PRO A 35 -19.86 30.53 8.54
CA PRO A 35 -20.84 30.80 7.48
C PRO A 35 -20.20 30.89 6.08
N GLY A 36 -20.94 30.44 5.06
CA GLY A 36 -20.53 30.45 3.66
C GLY A 36 -20.31 29.05 3.06
N ARG A 37 -20.41 28.94 1.73
CA ARG A 37 -20.32 27.66 0.98
C ARG A 37 -19.05 26.86 1.27
N ASN A 38 -17.99 27.54 1.74
CA ASN A 38 -16.68 26.99 2.04
C ASN A 38 -16.08 27.57 3.34
N GLY A 39 -16.87 27.67 4.42
CA GLY A 39 -16.43 28.15 5.73
C GLY A 39 -15.03 27.69 6.13
N GLU A 40 -14.23 28.61 6.65
CA GLU A 40 -12.90 28.31 7.17
C GLU A 40 -13.02 27.39 8.39
N ARG A 41 -12.06 26.47 8.51
CA ARG A 41 -11.99 25.55 9.66
C ARG A 41 -10.53 25.27 9.95
N ASN A 42 -10.14 25.49 11.21
CA ASN A 42 -8.78 25.21 11.67
C ASN A 42 -8.71 23.76 12.16
N PHE A 43 -7.72 23.01 11.65
CA PHE A 43 -7.51 21.60 11.97
C PHE A 43 -6.23 21.36 12.79
N ARG A 44 -5.48 22.42 13.13
CA ARG A 44 -4.25 22.29 13.91
C ARG A 44 -4.56 21.77 15.31
N ARG A 45 -3.80 20.76 15.75
CA ARG A 45 -3.87 20.11 17.07
C ARG A 45 -5.12 19.26 17.33
N ASP A 46 -5.99 19.14 16.34
CA ASP A 46 -7.20 18.32 16.44
C ASP A 46 -6.90 16.86 16.05
N LYS A 47 -7.14 15.92 16.98
CA LYS A 47 -6.88 14.49 16.75
C LYS A 47 -8.08 13.86 16.06
N ARG A 48 -7.87 13.41 14.83
CA ARG A 48 -8.94 12.89 13.96
C ARG A 48 -8.71 11.43 13.57
N PRO A 49 -8.83 10.47 14.51
CA PRO A 49 -8.64 9.06 14.18
C PRO A 49 -9.83 8.55 13.35
N ASN A 50 -9.57 7.55 12.49
CA ASN A 50 -10.60 6.93 11.64
C ASN A 50 -11.70 6.20 12.43
N GLU A 51 -11.47 5.90 13.72
CA GLU A 51 -12.45 5.32 14.62
C GLU A 51 -13.59 6.29 14.92
N THR A 52 -13.26 7.54 15.23
CA THR A 52 -14.24 8.57 15.63
C THR A 52 -14.63 9.50 14.48
N HIS A 53 -13.86 9.53 13.39
CA HIS A 53 -14.10 10.41 12.25
C HIS A 53 -14.30 9.65 10.94
N ALA A 54 -15.15 10.18 10.06
CA ALA A 54 -15.36 9.70 8.70
C ALA A 54 -15.66 10.87 7.77
N SER A 55 -15.42 10.70 6.47
CA SER A 55 -15.86 11.68 5.48
C SER A 55 -17.37 11.56 5.27
N THR A 56 -18.06 12.70 5.30
CA THR A 56 -19.50 12.78 4.98
C THR A 56 -19.79 12.56 3.51
N THR A 57 -18.80 12.74 2.62
CA THR A 57 -18.96 12.53 1.17
C THR A 57 -18.50 11.15 0.73
N ASP A 58 -17.48 10.57 1.38
CA ASP A 58 -16.98 9.24 1.10
C ASP A 58 -16.60 8.51 2.41
N PRO A 59 -17.55 7.81 3.06
CA PRO A 59 -17.31 7.17 4.36
C PRO A 59 -16.20 6.11 4.36
N ASP A 60 -15.82 5.62 3.18
CA ASP A 60 -14.77 4.62 3.01
C ASP A 60 -13.36 5.24 2.96
N ALA A 61 -13.25 6.53 2.66
CA ALA A 61 -11.97 7.21 2.66
C ALA A 61 -11.35 7.21 4.07
N ARG A 62 -10.07 6.82 4.16
CA ARG A 62 -9.34 6.78 5.43
C ARG A 62 -8.32 7.90 5.48
N LEU A 63 -8.24 8.57 6.63
CA LEU A 63 -7.16 9.50 6.90
C LEU A 63 -5.88 8.71 7.17
N PHE A 64 -4.88 8.85 6.31
CA PHE A 64 -3.63 8.13 6.41
C PHE A 64 -2.43 9.01 6.06
N ARG A 65 -1.26 8.67 6.59
CA ARG A 65 0.01 9.38 6.38
C ARG A 65 1.11 8.34 6.14
N LYS A 66 1.81 8.44 5.00
CA LYS A 66 2.82 7.45 4.59
C LYS A 66 4.07 7.43 5.47
N GLY A 67 4.43 8.56 6.09
CA GLY A 67 5.60 8.65 6.96
C GLY A 67 5.63 9.93 7.78
N ASP A 68 6.57 10.00 8.73
CA ASP A 68 6.76 11.20 9.53
C ASP A 68 7.13 12.41 8.65
N GLY A 69 6.55 13.56 8.97
CA GLY A 69 6.73 14.80 8.20
C GLY A 69 5.89 14.91 6.93
N GLN A 70 5.20 13.85 6.49
CA GLN A 70 4.28 13.94 5.36
C GLN A 70 2.89 14.41 5.77
N SER A 71 2.14 15.00 4.83
CA SER A 71 0.75 15.38 5.09
C SER A 71 -0.16 14.16 5.18
N SER A 72 -1.10 14.19 6.13
CA SER A 72 -2.21 13.23 6.16
C SER A 72 -3.17 13.52 5.00
N ARG A 73 -3.67 12.47 4.36
CA ARG A 73 -4.61 12.57 3.23
C ARG A 73 -5.76 11.59 3.41
N LEU A 74 -6.91 11.91 2.81
CA LEU A 74 -8.00 10.96 2.68
C LEU A 74 -7.74 10.10 1.45
N CYS A 75 -7.47 8.82 1.66
CA CYS A 75 -7.01 7.95 0.59
C CYS A 75 -7.42 6.49 0.80
N PHE A 76 -7.19 5.74 -0.27
CA PHE A 76 -7.15 4.28 -0.30
C PHE A 76 -5.71 3.82 -0.52
N MET A 77 -5.47 2.52 -0.34
CA MET A 77 -4.22 1.87 -0.73
C MET A 77 -4.48 0.94 -1.91
N GLY A 78 -3.87 1.27 -3.05
CA GLY A 78 -3.81 0.40 -4.22
C GLY A 78 -2.57 -0.48 -4.17
N HIS A 79 -2.71 -1.75 -4.52
CA HIS A 79 -1.67 -2.76 -4.46
C HIS A 79 -1.56 -3.45 -5.80
N VAL A 80 -0.33 -3.73 -6.23
CA VAL A 80 -0.05 -4.39 -7.50
C VAL A 80 0.86 -5.59 -7.25
N LEU A 81 0.52 -6.72 -7.87
CA LEU A 81 1.41 -7.86 -8.03
C LEU A 81 1.89 -7.91 -9.49
N MET A 82 3.19 -7.76 -9.68
CA MET A 82 3.85 -7.75 -10.98
C MET A 82 4.66 -9.03 -11.17
N GLU A 83 4.60 -9.62 -12.36
CA GLU A 83 5.47 -10.71 -12.80
C GLU A 83 6.80 -10.14 -13.31
N ASN A 84 7.93 -10.63 -12.79
CA ASN A 84 9.24 -9.98 -12.94
C ASN A 84 9.85 -10.09 -14.36
N ARG A 85 9.62 -11.19 -15.08
CA ARG A 85 10.21 -11.45 -16.40
C ARG A 85 9.69 -10.47 -17.44
N SER A 86 8.37 -10.28 -17.48
CA SER A 86 7.69 -9.42 -18.46
C SER A 86 7.40 -8.02 -17.93
N GLY A 87 7.36 -7.83 -16.60
CA GLY A 87 6.91 -6.58 -15.99
C GLY A 87 5.38 -6.40 -16.03
N LEU A 88 4.63 -7.47 -16.32
CA LEU A 88 3.18 -7.41 -16.42
C LEU A 88 2.51 -7.48 -15.04
N VAL A 89 1.49 -6.65 -14.85
CA VAL A 89 0.61 -6.73 -13.68
C VAL A 89 -0.26 -7.97 -13.82
N VAL A 90 -0.21 -8.87 -12.82
CA VAL A 90 -0.97 -10.12 -12.80
C VAL A 90 -2.09 -10.12 -11.76
N ASP A 91 -2.05 -9.17 -10.81
CA ASP A 91 -3.10 -8.93 -9.83
C ASP A 91 -3.04 -7.48 -9.36
N ALA A 92 -4.20 -6.94 -9.00
CA ALA A 92 -4.34 -5.61 -8.43
C ALA A 92 -5.51 -5.62 -7.44
N ALA A 93 -5.33 -4.91 -6.33
CA ALA A 93 -6.36 -4.78 -5.30
C ALA A 93 -6.36 -3.38 -4.71
N LEU A 94 -7.52 -2.95 -4.19
CA LEU A 94 -7.63 -1.68 -3.48
C LEU A 94 -8.30 -1.87 -2.13
N THR A 95 -7.58 -1.47 -1.08
CA THR A 95 -8.00 -1.67 0.31
C THR A 95 -8.12 -0.34 1.05
N TYR A 96 -8.69 -0.40 2.25
CA TYR A 96 -8.63 0.72 3.18
C TYR A 96 -7.18 1.04 3.54
N ALA A 97 -6.84 2.33 3.58
CA ALA A 97 -5.51 2.74 3.98
C ALA A 97 -5.31 2.51 5.49
N ASN A 98 -4.40 1.61 5.85
CA ASN A 98 -4.01 1.31 7.24
C ASN A 98 -2.55 0.78 7.28
N GLY A 99 -2.02 0.51 8.47
CA GLY A 99 -0.61 0.13 8.64
C GLY A 99 -0.23 -1.30 8.23
N THR A 100 -1.21 -2.17 7.96
CA THR A 100 -1.01 -3.60 7.61
C THR A 100 -1.51 -3.96 6.22
N ALA A 101 -2.32 -3.09 5.60
CA ALA A 101 -3.01 -3.28 4.35
C ALA A 101 -2.12 -3.79 3.21
N GLU A 102 -0.92 -3.25 3.05
CA GLU A 102 0.05 -3.69 2.03
C GLU A 102 0.40 -5.17 2.17
N ARG A 103 0.68 -5.63 3.40
CA ARG A 103 1.11 -7.00 3.67
C ARG A 103 -0.07 -7.97 3.57
N GLU A 104 -1.23 -7.57 4.09
CA GLU A 104 -2.46 -8.35 3.99
C GLU A 104 -2.91 -8.51 2.54
N ALA A 105 -2.90 -7.42 1.76
CA ALA A 105 -3.22 -7.44 0.34
C ALA A 105 -2.23 -8.28 -0.46
N ALA A 106 -0.92 -8.20 -0.14
CA ALA A 106 0.09 -9.03 -0.76
C ALA A 106 -0.19 -10.53 -0.57
N LEU A 107 -0.49 -10.96 0.66
CA LEU A 107 -0.84 -12.37 0.94
C LEU A 107 -2.12 -12.77 0.22
N ALA A 108 -3.15 -11.92 0.26
CA ALA A 108 -4.42 -12.20 -0.41
C ALA A 108 -4.28 -12.32 -1.92
N MET A 109 -3.48 -11.45 -2.57
CA MET A 109 -3.13 -11.56 -3.98
C MET A 109 -2.43 -12.89 -4.24
N LEU A 110 -1.36 -13.21 -3.50
CA LEU A 110 -0.60 -14.45 -3.68
C LEU A 110 -1.42 -15.73 -3.48
N ASP A 111 -2.42 -15.70 -2.61
CA ASP A 111 -3.30 -16.84 -2.36
C ASP A 111 -4.35 -17.04 -3.46
N ARG A 112 -4.68 -16.02 -4.26
CA ARG A 112 -5.52 -16.18 -5.47
C ARG A 112 -4.79 -16.89 -6.61
N HIS A 113 -3.46 -16.81 -6.65
CA HIS A 113 -2.67 -17.47 -7.69
C HIS A 113 -2.34 -18.91 -7.30
N LYS A 114 -2.81 -19.86 -8.11
CA LYS A 114 -2.41 -21.27 -7.99
C LYS A 114 -0.91 -21.39 -8.25
N ARG A 115 -0.21 -22.04 -7.31
CA ARG A 115 1.24 -22.23 -7.34
C ARG A 115 1.54 -23.72 -7.36
N GLU A 116 2.21 -24.16 -8.42
CA GLU A 116 2.66 -25.55 -8.57
C GLU A 116 4.07 -25.76 -8.00
N HIS A 117 4.84 -24.68 -7.88
CA HIS A 117 6.22 -24.68 -7.42
C HIS A 117 6.49 -23.52 -6.46
N ARG A 118 7.66 -23.56 -5.82
CA ARG A 118 8.16 -22.47 -4.98
C ARG A 118 8.43 -21.25 -5.86
N ILE A 119 7.93 -20.10 -5.42
CA ILE A 119 8.10 -18.81 -6.10
C ILE A 119 8.92 -17.85 -5.24
N THR A 120 9.34 -16.72 -5.82
CA THR A 120 10.01 -15.63 -5.12
C THR A 120 9.16 -14.37 -5.14
N LEU A 121 9.13 -13.62 -4.04
CA LEU A 121 8.44 -12.34 -3.96
C LEU A 121 9.40 -11.20 -3.65
N GLY A 122 9.58 -10.31 -4.62
CA GLY A 122 10.24 -9.02 -4.48
C GLY A 122 9.35 -8.03 -3.72
N ALA A 123 9.92 -7.31 -2.75
CA ALA A 123 9.21 -6.21 -2.11
C ALA A 123 10.19 -5.16 -1.54
N ASP A 124 9.66 -3.99 -1.21
CA ASP A 124 10.42 -2.91 -0.59
C ASP A 124 10.82 -3.23 0.88
N LYS A 125 11.57 -2.33 1.52
CA LYS A 125 12.08 -2.56 2.88
C LYS A 125 11.02 -2.46 3.98
N ALA A 126 9.86 -1.86 3.71
CA ALA A 126 8.76 -1.77 4.67
C ALA A 126 8.09 -3.13 4.86
N TYR A 127 8.25 -4.07 3.92
CA TYR A 127 7.81 -5.45 4.05
C TYR A 127 8.74 -6.33 4.90
N ASP A 128 9.94 -5.85 5.32
CA ASP A 128 10.85 -6.59 6.20
C ASP A 128 10.32 -6.62 7.66
N VAL A 129 9.28 -7.41 7.84
CA VAL A 129 8.54 -7.63 9.08
C VAL A 129 8.52 -9.13 9.36
N THR A 130 8.88 -9.52 10.58
CA THR A 130 9.03 -10.93 10.97
C THR A 130 7.78 -11.77 10.68
N GLY A 131 6.59 -11.26 11.01
CA GLY A 131 5.32 -11.95 10.73
C GLY A 131 5.13 -12.22 9.24
N PHE A 132 5.25 -11.19 8.41
CA PHE A 132 5.06 -11.31 6.96
C PHE A 132 6.08 -12.26 6.31
N VAL A 133 7.35 -12.20 6.73
CA VAL A 133 8.38 -13.14 6.25
C VAL A 133 8.05 -14.58 6.65
N ALA A 134 7.51 -14.80 7.85
CA ALA A 134 7.04 -16.11 8.29
C ALA A 134 5.85 -16.59 7.45
N ASP A 135 4.87 -15.73 7.18
CA ASP A 135 3.70 -16.04 6.36
C ASP A 135 4.08 -16.45 4.92
N LEU A 136 5.04 -15.74 4.32
CA LEU A 136 5.59 -16.08 3.01
C LEU A 136 6.28 -17.45 3.02
N ARG A 137 7.11 -17.73 4.03
CA ARG A 137 7.81 -19.02 4.15
C ARG A 137 6.84 -20.17 4.37
N ALA A 138 5.80 -19.98 5.18
CA ALA A 138 4.73 -20.97 5.36
C ALA A 138 4.01 -21.29 4.05
N ARG A 139 3.91 -20.29 3.16
CA ARG A 139 3.37 -20.40 1.79
C ARG A 139 4.37 -20.94 0.76
N ARG A 140 5.54 -21.42 1.18
CA ARG A 140 6.65 -21.84 0.32
C ARG A 140 7.08 -20.75 -0.67
N ILE A 141 7.05 -19.49 -0.24
CA ILE A 141 7.52 -18.33 -1.01
C ILE A 141 8.87 -17.88 -0.45
N THR A 142 9.84 -17.70 -1.34
CA THR A 142 11.15 -17.13 -0.99
C THR A 142 11.05 -15.61 -0.95
N PRO A 143 11.28 -14.96 0.21
CA PRO A 143 11.09 -13.52 0.36
C PRO A 143 12.30 -12.73 -0.18
N HIS A 144 12.21 -12.21 -1.40
CA HIS A 144 13.19 -11.28 -1.97
C HIS A 144 12.89 -9.84 -1.51
N ILE A 145 12.81 -9.65 -0.20
CA ILE A 145 12.48 -8.37 0.42
C ILE A 145 13.76 -7.58 0.68
N ALA A 146 13.76 -6.28 0.36
CA ALA A 146 14.89 -5.43 0.70
C ALA A 146 15.12 -5.37 2.23
N VAL A 147 16.34 -5.71 2.67
CA VAL A 147 16.69 -5.68 4.10
C VAL A 147 16.59 -4.25 4.65
N ASN A 148 15.88 -4.10 5.77
CA ASN A 148 15.78 -2.83 6.46
C ASN A 148 16.93 -2.65 7.46
N SER A 149 18.08 -2.16 6.97
CA SER A 149 19.29 -1.95 7.77
C SER A 149 19.30 -0.65 8.60
N VAL A 150 18.15 0.00 8.81
CA VAL A 150 18.09 1.25 9.58
C VAL A 150 18.59 1.00 11.00
N VAL A 151 19.52 1.82 11.44
CA VAL A 151 20.08 1.80 12.79
C VAL A 151 19.11 2.53 13.72
N SER A 152 18.73 1.87 14.80
CA SER A 152 17.88 2.46 15.83
C SER A 152 18.60 3.61 16.55
N LYS A 153 17.84 4.44 17.29
CA LYS A 153 18.41 5.48 18.15
C LYS A 153 19.44 4.97 19.17
N LEU A 154 19.43 3.66 19.45
CA LEU A 154 20.34 2.96 20.34
C LEU A 154 21.59 2.41 19.63
N GLY A 155 21.86 2.81 18.39
CA GLY A 155 23.04 2.38 17.63
C GLY A 155 22.99 0.94 17.11
N LYS A 156 21.90 0.20 17.36
CA LYS A 156 21.74 -1.18 16.89
C LYS A 156 20.98 -1.24 15.57
N PRO A 157 21.46 -2.00 14.56
CA PRO A 157 20.67 -2.28 13.37
C PRO A 157 19.33 -2.91 13.74
N ARG A 158 18.27 -2.53 13.04
CA ARG A 158 16.97 -3.21 13.19
C ARG A 158 17.13 -4.70 12.86
N LYS A 159 16.48 -5.54 13.66
CA LYS A 159 16.43 -6.99 13.39
C LYS A 159 15.65 -7.25 12.10
N THR A 160 16.29 -7.93 11.15
CA THR A 160 15.66 -8.39 9.90
C THR A 160 15.27 -9.86 10.01
N ALA A 161 14.20 -10.26 9.33
CA ALA A 161 13.81 -11.67 9.20
C ALA A 161 14.38 -12.31 7.92
N ILE A 162 14.96 -11.50 7.03
CA ILE A 162 15.66 -11.94 5.84
C ILE A 162 17.08 -12.37 6.24
N ASP A 163 17.39 -13.63 5.96
CA ASP A 163 18.64 -14.26 6.36
C ASP A 163 19.64 -14.32 5.19
N ARG A 164 20.90 -14.62 5.52
CA ARG A 164 22.00 -14.65 4.55
C ARG A 164 21.79 -15.69 3.44
N ARG A 165 21.03 -16.77 3.68
CA ARG A 165 20.74 -17.77 2.63
C ARG A 165 19.94 -17.15 1.48
N THR A 166 19.06 -16.17 1.76
CA THR A 166 18.31 -15.45 0.73
C THR A 166 19.17 -14.37 0.09
N THR A 167 19.87 -13.55 0.88
CA THR A 167 20.59 -12.39 0.32
C THR A 167 21.84 -12.74 -0.49
N ARG A 168 22.43 -13.93 -0.28
CA ARG A 168 23.58 -14.43 -1.07
C ARG A 168 23.18 -15.01 -2.42
N ASP A 169 21.90 -15.29 -2.64
CA ASP A 169 21.43 -15.91 -3.86
C ASP A 169 21.47 -14.90 -5.04
N PRO A 170 22.03 -15.25 -6.21
CA PRO A 170 22.04 -14.35 -7.37
C PRO A 170 20.64 -13.88 -7.78
N GLY A 171 19.61 -14.73 -7.63
CA GLY A 171 18.22 -14.41 -7.89
C GLY A 171 17.68 -13.30 -6.99
N TYR A 172 18.17 -13.18 -5.75
CA TYR A 172 17.84 -12.05 -4.88
C TYR A 172 18.34 -10.75 -5.49
N ALA A 173 19.60 -10.67 -5.91
CA ALA A 173 20.16 -9.47 -6.51
C ALA A 173 19.42 -9.05 -7.80
N ILE A 174 19.02 -10.01 -8.63
CA ILE A 174 18.20 -9.77 -9.82
C ILE A 174 16.82 -9.23 -9.44
N SER A 175 16.14 -9.88 -8.50
CA SER A 175 14.82 -9.45 -8.01
C SER A 175 14.85 -8.04 -7.43
N GLN A 176 15.91 -7.66 -6.72
CA GLN A 176 16.08 -6.30 -6.18
C GLN A 176 16.22 -5.23 -7.26
N ARG A 177 16.72 -5.58 -8.46
CA ARG A 177 16.78 -4.67 -9.60
C ARG A 177 15.42 -4.60 -10.30
N ILE A 178 14.83 -5.75 -10.60
CA ILE A 178 13.58 -5.84 -11.36
C ILE A 178 12.40 -5.24 -10.60
N ARG A 179 12.32 -5.43 -9.27
CA ARG A 179 11.19 -4.95 -8.47
C ARG A 179 10.90 -3.46 -8.66
N LYS A 180 11.92 -2.67 -9.01
CA LYS A 180 11.78 -1.21 -9.24
C LYS A 180 10.88 -0.88 -10.44
N ARG A 181 10.66 -1.82 -11.37
CA ARG A 181 9.73 -1.63 -12.49
C ARG A 181 8.28 -1.44 -12.04
N VAL A 182 7.91 -1.88 -10.84
CA VAL A 182 6.56 -1.62 -10.29
C VAL A 182 6.27 -0.12 -10.15
N GLU A 183 7.32 0.71 -10.00
CA GLU A 183 7.18 2.17 -9.97
C GLU A 183 6.77 2.74 -11.32
N GLU A 184 7.12 2.08 -12.44
CA GLU A 184 6.67 2.47 -13.78
C GLU A 184 5.17 2.23 -13.92
N VAL A 185 4.67 1.09 -13.40
CA VAL A 185 3.23 0.78 -13.32
C VAL A 185 2.52 1.89 -12.53
N PHE A 186 2.97 2.18 -11.31
CA PHE A 186 2.32 3.22 -10.50
C PHE A 186 2.44 4.62 -11.10
N GLY A 187 3.56 4.93 -11.74
CA GLY A 187 3.75 6.17 -12.49
C GLY A 187 2.69 6.33 -13.57
N TRP A 188 2.49 5.30 -14.39
CA TRP A 188 1.46 5.30 -15.43
C TRP A 188 0.04 5.34 -14.84
N THR A 189 -0.28 4.49 -13.86
CA THR A 189 -1.61 4.45 -13.22
C THR A 189 -2.01 5.80 -12.63
N LYS A 190 -1.07 6.53 -12.00
CA LYS A 190 -1.38 7.83 -11.41
C LYS A 190 -1.47 8.96 -12.42
N THR A 191 -0.57 8.99 -13.40
CA THR A 191 -0.43 10.13 -14.32
C THR A 191 -1.32 10.01 -15.55
N GLN A 192 -1.41 8.81 -16.14
CA GLN A 192 -2.13 8.57 -17.39
C GLN A 192 -3.55 8.07 -17.12
N ALA A 193 -3.70 7.12 -16.19
CA ALA A 193 -5.01 6.52 -15.91
C ALA A 193 -5.84 7.32 -14.89
N GLY A 194 -5.33 8.47 -14.41
CA GLY A 194 -6.09 9.39 -13.56
C GLY A 194 -6.25 8.97 -12.10
N TYR A 195 -5.54 7.93 -11.64
CA TYR A 195 -5.67 7.40 -10.29
C TYR A 195 -4.76 8.06 -9.26
N GLN A 196 -4.23 9.26 -9.55
CA GLN A 196 -3.69 10.08 -8.47
C GLN A 196 -4.79 10.45 -7.46
N GLN A 197 -5.98 10.81 -7.96
CA GLN A 197 -7.20 10.94 -7.17
C GLN A 197 -8.35 10.24 -7.91
N VAL A 198 -8.87 9.16 -7.32
CA VAL A 198 -9.99 8.42 -7.91
C VAL A 198 -11.24 9.30 -7.92
N LYS A 199 -12.00 9.32 -9.03
CA LYS A 199 -13.21 10.16 -9.20
C LYS A 199 -14.52 9.40 -8.99
N VAL A 200 -14.45 8.31 -8.23
CA VAL A 200 -15.62 7.59 -7.71
C VAL A 200 -15.54 7.55 -6.18
N ARG A 201 -16.68 7.30 -5.53
CA ARG A 201 -16.80 7.25 -4.07
C ARG A 201 -17.18 5.85 -3.62
N GLY A 202 -16.68 5.45 -2.45
CA GLY A 202 -16.85 4.12 -1.91
C GLY A 202 -15.77 3.15 -2.41
N ARG A 203 -15.26 2.32 -1.49
CA ARG A 203 -14.17 1.38 -1.75
C ARG A 203 -14.48 0.39 -2.88
N PRO A 204 -15.68 -0.23 -2.99
CA PRO A 204 -15.94 -1.18 -4.07
C PRO A 204 -15.86 -0.57 -5.47
N LYS A 205 -16.34 0.67 -5.63
CA LYS A 205 -16.25 1.39 -6.91
C LYS A 205 -14.81 1.78 -7.21
N ALA A 206 -14.10 2.31 -6.20
CA ALA A 206 -12.70 2.69 -6.32
C ALA A 206 -11.81 1.49 -6.69
N GLU A 207 -12.08 0.33 -6.08
CA GLU A 207 -11.40 -0.93 -6.40
C GLU A 207 -11.67 -1.38 -7.83
N ALA A 208 -12.94 -1.40 -8.26
CA ALA A 208 -13.28 -1.76 -9.62
C ALA A 208 -12.52 -0.92 -10.65
N VAL A 209 -12.54 0.41 -10.50
CA VAL A 209 -11.83 1.28 -11.45
C VAL A 209 -10.30 1.10 -11.38
N PHE A 210 -9.73 0.91 -10.20
CA PHE A 210 -8.29 0.67 -10.03
C PHE A 210 -7.84 -0.64 -10.67
N THR A 211 -8.61 -1.71 -10.52
CA THR A 211 -8.26 -3.03 -11.08
C THR A 211 -8.37 -3.09 -12.61
N PHE A 212 -9.23 -2.28 -13.22
CA PHE A 212 -9.40 -2.20 -14.67
C PHE A 212 -8.65 -1.05 -15.35
N ALA A 213 -7.80 -0.35 -14.60
CA ALA A 213 -6.94 0.73 -15.08
C ALA A 213 -5.80 0.23 -15.98
#